data_AF-M7NH54-F1
#
_entry.id   AF-M7NH54-F1
#
_cell.length_a   1.000
_cell.length_b   1.000
_cell.length_c   1.000
_cell.angle_alpha   90.00
_cell.angle_beta   90.00
_cell.angle_gamma   90.00
#
_symmetry.space_group_name_H-M   'P 1'
#
loop_
_entity.id
_entity.type
_entity.pdbx_description
1 polymer ?
#
loop_
_entity_poly.entity_id
_entity_poly.type
_entity_poly.pdbx_seq_one_letter_code
_entity_poly.pdbx_strand_id
1 'polypeptide(L)' 'MKQAEDYARSQGAHTLGLSVFGFNHGARGLYESMGYETVTTKMKKHL' A
#
# COMPACT_ATOMS: atom_id res chain seq x y z
N MET A 1 0.42 -9.76 -6.04
CA MET A 1 1.47 -8.71 -5.94
C MET A 1 2.89 -9.24 -6.06
N LYS A 2 3.14 -10.52 -5.73
CA LYS A 2 4.47 -11.15 -5.86
C LYS A 2 5.22 -10.85 -7.17
N GLN A 3 4.57 -10.94 -8.33
CA GLN A 3 5.21 -10.62 -9.63
C GLN A 3 5.66 -9.15 -9.75
N ALA A 4 4.89 -8.21 -9.21
CA ALA A 4 5.25 -6.80 -9.20
C ALA A 4 6.40 -6.53 -8.22
N GLU A 5 6.40 -7.19 -7.06
CA GLU A 5 7.47 -7.11 -6.06
C GLU A 5 8.79 -7.71 -6.58
N ASP A 6 8.72 -8.88 -7.22
CA ASP A 6 9.89 -9.55 -7.81
C ASP A 6 10.49 -8.71 -8.93
N TYR A 7 9.64 -8.12 -9.79
CA TYR A 7 10.10 -7.19 -10.82
C TYR A 7 10.74 -5.93 -10.22
N ALA A 8 10.07 -5.27 -9.27
CA ALA A 8 10.60 -4.08 -8.61
C ALA A 8 11.96 -4.36 -7.94
N ARG A 9 12.09 -5.50 -7.26
CA ARG A 9 13.35 -5.96 -6.66
C ARG A 9 14.43 -6.22 -7.72
N SER A 10 14.07 -6.82 -8.86
CA SER A 10 15.01 -7.01 -9.98
C SER A 10 15.54 -5.69 -10.55
N GLN A 11 14.78 -4.60 -10.41
CA GLN A 11 15.18 -3.25 -10.82
C GLN A 11 15.89 -2.48 -9.69
N GLY A 12 16.22 -3.12 -8.56
CA GLY A 12 16.90 -2.50 -7.42
C GLY A 12 15.99 -1.70 -6.49
N ALA A 13 14.66 -1.81 -6.63
CA ALA A 13 13.74 -1.15 -5.71
C ALA A 13 13.73 -1.88 -4.35
N HIS A 14 13.79 -1.09 -3.27
CA HIS A 14 13.75 -1.58 -1.90
C HIS A 14 12.38 -1.40 -1.24
N THR A 15 11.50 -0.61 -1.84
CA THR A 15 10.17 -0.28 -1.31
C THR A 15 9.14 -0.32 -2.42
N LEU A 16 7.93 -0.79 -2.10
CA LEU A 16 6.78 -0.74 -2.98
C LEU A 16 5.64 -0.04 -2.23
N GLY A 17 5.18 1.08 -2.76
CA GLY A 17 4.12 1.89 -2.17
C GLY A 17 2.80 1.75 -2.94
N LEU A 18 1.68 1.87 -2.22
CA LEU A 18 0.34 1.91 -2.79
C LEU A 18 -0.55 2.89 -2.02
N SER A 19 -1.64 3.32 -2.64
CA SER A 19 -2.66 4.17 -1.99
C SER A 19 -3.94 3.38 -1.78
N VAL A 20 -4.40 3.31 -0.54
CA VAL A 20 -5.71 2.75 -0.18
C VAL A 20 -6.61 3.87 0.32
N PHE A 21 -7.86 3.92 -0.15
CA PHE A 21 -8.85 4.80 0.43
C PHE A 21 -9.16 4.38 1.88
N GLY A 22 -9.12 5.34 2.82
CA GLY A 22 -9.22 5.04 4.25
C GLY A 22 -10.51 4.34 4.69
N PHE A 23 -11.60 4.45 3.92
CA PHE A 23 -12.86 3.76 4.18
C PHE A 23 -12.87 2.29 3.71
N ASN A 24 -11.89 1.86 2.91
CA ASN A 24 -11.82 0.50 2.39
C ASN A 24 -11.06 -0.41 3.38
N HIS A 25 -11.73 -0.74 4.49
CA HIS A 25 -11.15 -1.59 5.54
C HIS A 25 -10.77 -2.99 5.02
N GLY A 26 -11.51 -3.54 4.07
CA GLY A 26 -11.19 -4.84 3.46
C GLY A 26 -9.86 -4.83 2.69
N ALA A 27 -9.66 -3.83 1.81
CA ALA A 27 -8.39 -3.68 1.10
C ALA A 27 -7.24 -3.37 2.07
N ARG A 28 -7.48 -2.52 3.08
CA ARG A 28 -6.47 -2.23 4.10
C ARG A 28 -6.01 -3.50 4.83
N GLY A 29 -6.95 -4.30 5.33
CA GLY A 29 -6.63 -5.56 6.02
C GLY A 29 -5.91 -6.57 5.12
N LEU A 30 -6.30 -6.65 3.83
CA LEU A 30 -5.59 -7.48 2.85
C LEU A 30 -4.13 -7.06 2.71
N TYR A 31 -3.84 -5.77 2.49
CA TYR A 31 -2.47 -5.30 2.32
C TYR A 31 -1.64 -5.39 3.63
N GLU A 32 -2.26 -5.15 4.78
CA GLU A 32 -1.62 -5.36 6.09
C GLU A 32 -1.22 -6.84 6.26
N SER A 33 -2.07 -7.80 5.89
CA SER A 33 -1.72 -9.23 5.91
C SER A 33 -0.60 -9.63 4.94
N MET A 34 -0.35 -8.80 3.93
CA MET A 34 0.75 -8.97 2.97
C MET A 34 2.04 -8.27 3.41
N GLY A 35 2.04 -7.65 4.60
CA GLY A 35 3.21 -6.99 5.19
C GLY A 35 3.37 -5.52 4.82
N TYR A 36 2.37 -4.89 4.19
CA TYR A 36 2.37 -3.46 3.96
C TYR A 36 2.00 -2.72 5.25
N GLU A 37 2.68 -1.62 5.50
CA GLU A 37 2.39 -0.74 6.63
C GLU A 37 1.83 0.61 6.17
N THR A 38 1.03 1.25 7.03
CA THR A 38 0.53 2.59 6.75
C THR A 38 1.62 3.62 6.99
N VAL A 39 2.15 4.21 5.91
CA VAL A 39 3.19 5.25 5.97
C VAL A 39 2.65 6.68 5.94
N THR A 40 1.41 6.89 5.46
CA THR A 40 0.79 8.23 5.35
C THR A 40 -0.73 8.13 5.36
N THR A 41 -1.40 9.04 6.09
CA THR A 41 -2.87 9.19 6.08
C THR A 41 -3.25 10.57 5.57
N LYS A 42 -4.05 10.63 4.49
CA LYS A 42 -4.58 11.88 3.93
C LYS A 42 -6.02 12.08 4.39
N MET A 43 -6.33 13.27 4.91
CA MET A 43 -7.66 13.64 5.41
C MET A 43 -8.21 14.85 4.65
N LYS A 44 -9.54 14.91 4.48
CA LYS A 44 -10.24 16.03 3.84
C LYS A 44 -11.48 16.38 4.67
N LYS A 45 -11.78 17.67 4.81
CA LYS A 45 -13.03 18.20 5.34
C LYS A 45 -13.70 19.06 4.28
N HIS A 46 -15.00 18.88 4.07
CA HIS A 46 -15.82 19.83 3.29
C HIS A 46 -16.23 20.98 4.22
N LEU A 47 -16.11 22.22 3.75
CA LEU A 47 -16.48 23.44 4.48
C LEU A 47 -17.91 23.84 4.17
#